data_AF-A0A679HHS2-F1
#
_entry.id   AF-A0A679HHS2-F1
#
_cell.length_a   1.000
_cell.length_b   1.000
_cell.length_c   1.000
_cell.angle_alpha   90.00
_cell.angle_beta   90.00
_cell.angle_gamma   90.00
#
_symmetry.space_group_name_H-M   'P 1'
#
loop_
_entity.id
_entity.type
_entity.pdbx_description
1 polymer ?
#
loop_
_entity_poly.entity_id
_entity_poly.type
_entity_poly.pdbx_seq_one_letter_code
_entity_poly.pdbx_strand_id
1 'polypeptide(L)'
;MGLWHTYSHCQAVTDLDELRQDASALKSASEPQAGDGFVVPLPGQIERMVVAPGTRQAVDIKAMAASCTLRAGQTALNLQKFDVAKPILESIVQYYPQSEYSYYSNQAKSMLAVIDAAMLKVSLNFR
;
A
#
# COMPACT_ATOMS: atom_id res chain seq x y z
N MET A 1 -4.48 -11.89 13.63
CA MET A 1 -5.82 -11.37 13.31
C MET A 1 -6.05 -11.49 11.81
N GLY A 2 -7.29 -11.60 11.33
CA GLY A 2 -7.57 -11.76 9.90
C GLY A 2 -7.41 -10.45 9.10
N LEU A 3 -7.10 -10.54 7.80
CA LEU A 3 -6.85 -9.38 6.92
C LEU A 3 -8.00 -8.37 6.90
N TRP A 4 -9.24 -8.87 6.87
CA TRP A 4 -10.42 -8.01 6.93
C TRP A 4 -10.50 -7.22 8.25
N HIS A 5 -10.10 -7.81 9.37
CA HIS A 5 -10.09 -7.13 10.66
C HIS A 5 -9.02 -6.03 10.68
N THR A 6 -7.81 -6.32 10.20
CA THR A 6 -6.74 -5.32 10.07
C THR A 6 -7.16 -4.17 9.16
N TYR A 7 -7.79 -4.46 8.02
CA TYR A 7 -8.33 -3.42 7.15
C TYR A 7 -9.44 -2.59 7.82
N SER A 8 -10.37 -3.25 8.51
CA SER A 8 -11.46 -2.57 9.22
C SER A 8 -10.93 -1.68 10.35
N HIS A 9 -9.92 -2.16 11.08
CA HIS A 9 -9.23 -1.40 12.12
C HIS A 9 -8.56 -0.16 11.53
N CYS A 10 -7.80 -0.32 10.44
CA CYS A 10 -7.20 0.79 9.72
C CYS A 10 -8.24 1.81 9.25
N GLN A 11 -9.45 1.36 8.90
CA GLN A 11 -10.54 2.25 8.51
C GLN A 11 -11.24 2.96 9.68
N ALA A 12 -11.03 2.53 10.93
CA ALA A 12 -11.63 3.15 12.10
C ALA A 12 -10.65 4.06 12.85
N VAL A 13 -9.37 3.68 12.89
CA VAL A 13 -8.37 4.31 13.74
C VAL A 13 -7.82 5.63 13.17
N THR A 14 -7.41 6.55 14.06
CA THR A 14 -6.82 7.84 13.70
C THR A 14 -5.38 8.00 14.18
N ASP A 15 -4.91 7.11 15.06
CA ASP A 15 -3.52 7.09 15.50
C ASP A 15 -2.58 6.71 14.34
N LEU A 16 -1.54 7.50 14.15
CA LEU A 16 -0.63 7.34 13.01
C LEU A 16 0.20 6.05 13.11
N ASP A 17 0.61 5.66 14.31
CA ASP A 17 1.46 4.49 14.49
C ASP A 17 0.63 3.21 14.32
N GLU A 18 -0.61 3.20 14.81
CA GLU A 18 -1.56 2.12 14.54
C GLU A 18 -1.87 1.99 13.04
N LEU A 19 -2.13 3.10 12.32
CA LEU A 19 -2.33 3.08 10.87
C LEU A 19 -1.12 2.50 10.12
N ARG A 20 0.10 2.83 10.55
CA ARG A 20 1.32 2.32 9.93
C ARG A 20 1.51 0.82 10.20
N GLN A 21 1.16 0.36 11.39
CA GLN A 21 1.21 -1.06 11.74
C GLN A 21 0.23 -1.86 10.88
N ASP A 22 -1.01 -1.40 10.75
CA ASP A 22 -2.01 -2.06 9.90
C ASP A 22 -1.60 -2.05 8.43
N ALA A 23 -1.09 -0.91 7.93
CA ALA A 23 -0.63 -0.77 6.55
C ALA A 23 0.53 -1.73 6.25
N SER A 24 1.48 -1.86 7.18
CA SER A 24 2.59 -2.81 7.07
C SER A 24 2.10 -4.26 7.06
N ALA A 25 1.17 -4.61 7.97
CA ALA A 25 0.62 -5.96 8.03
C ALA A 25 -0.13 -6.36 6.75
N LEU A 26 -0.94 -5.45 6.19
CA LEU A 26 -1.62 -5.66 4.91
C LEU A 26 -0.63 -5.74 3.74
N LYS A 27 0.40 -4.89 3.73
CA LYS A 27 1.45 -4.92 2.70
C LYS A 27 2.19 -6.26 2.69
N SER A 28 2.65 -6.73 3.86
CA SER A 28 3.33 -8.03 3.98
C SER A 28 2.44 -9.20 3.55
N ALA A 29 1.12 -9.12 3.77
CA ALA A 29 0.18 -10.13 3.31
C ALA A 29 -0.10 -10.06 1.79
N SER A 30 0.15 -8.91 1.16
CA SER A 30 -0.06 -8.69 -0.28
C SER A 30 1.12 -9.18 -1.12
N GLU A 31 2.29 -9.37 -0.50
CA GLU A 31 3.46 -9.91 -1.18
C GLU A 31 3.22 -11.39 -1.53
N PRO A 32 3.59 -11.82 -2.75
CA PRO A 32 3.43 -13.20 -3.15
C PRO A 32 4.24 -14.08 -2.22
N GLN A 33 3.56 -14.83 -1.35
CA GLN A 33 4.18 -15.89 -0.60
C GLN A 33 4.68 -16.93 -1.59
N ALA A 34 5.99 -17.20 -1.58
CA ALA A 34 6.55 -18.41 -2.17
C ALA A 34 6.08 -19.61 -1.34
N GLY A 35 4.77 -19.89 -1.37
CA GLY A 35 4.17 -21.04 -0.74
C GLY A 35 4.22 -22.21 -1.71
N ASP A 36 4.64 -23.38 -1.19
CA ASP A 36 4.59 -24.69 -1.82
C ASP A 36 3.29 -24.85 -2.64
N GLY A 37 3.38 -24.52 -3.92
CA GLY A 37 2.31 -24.82 -4.86
C GLY A 37 2.16 -26.33 -4.85
N PHE A 38 0.91 -26.81 -4.75
CA PHE A 38 0.60 -28.21 -4.93
C PHE A 38 1.24 -28.70 -6.23
N VAL A 39 2.34 -29.44 -6.12
CA VAL A 39 3.03 -30.03 -7.27
C VAL A 39 2.17 -31.20 -7.70
N VAL A 40 1.25 -30.93 -8.63
CA VAL A 40 0.61 -32.00 -9.38
C VAL A 40 1.72 -32.68 -10.18
N PRO A 41 1.97 -33.99 -10.03
CA PRO A 41 2.91 -34.69 -10.90
C PRO A 41 2.27 -34.75 -12.29
N LEU A 42 2.54 -33.73 -13.09
CA LEU A 42 2.05 -33.63 -14.45
C LEU A 42 3.08 -34.30 -15.37
N PRO A 43 2.64 -35.07 -16.39
CA PRO A 43 3.52 -35.50 -17.47
C PRO A 43 4.22 -34.28 -18.08
N GLY A 44 5.53 -34.33 -18.30
CA GLY A 44 6.37 -33.13 -18.55
C GLY A 44 6.00 -32.24 -19.75
N GLN A 45 5.11 -32.68 -20.63
CA GLN A 45 4.54 -31.86 -21.71
C GLN A 45 3.47 -30.87 -21.19
N ILE A 46 2.77 -31.23 -20.11
CA ILE A 46 1.66 -30.46 -19.52
C ILE A 46 2.18 -29.45 -18.49
N GLU A 47 3.27 -29.74 -17.77
CA GLU A 47 3.90 -28.79 -16.83
C GLU A 47 4.20 -27.43 -17.48
N ARG A 48 4.62 -27.43 -18.75
CA ARG A 48 4.93 -26.20 -19.50
C ARG A 48 3.69 -25.39 -19.90
N MET A 49 2.50 -25.99 -19.81
CA MET A 49 1.23 -25.37 -20.18
C MET A 49 0.42 -24.91 -18.95
N VAL A 50 0.85 -25.26 -17.74
CA VAL A 50 0.13 -24.94 -16.50
C VAL A 50 0.81 -23.76 -15.82
N VAL A 51 0.09 -22.63 -15.77
CA VAL A 51 0.45 -21.49 -14.92
C VAL A 51 -0.07 -21.77 -13.52
N ALA A 52 0.74 -21.47 -12.49
CA ALA A 52 0.30 -21.55 -11.10
C ALA A 52 -1.03 -20.78 -10.95
N PRO A 53 -2.10 -21.39 -10.43
CA PRO A 53 -3.38 -20.72 -10.30
C PRO A 53 -3.19 -19.48 -9.41
N GLY A 54 -3.55 -18.31 -9.95
CA GLY A 54 -3.55 -17.09 -9.17
C GLY A 54 -4.41 -17.26 -7.92
N THR A 55 -3.95 -16.75 -6.78
CA THR A 55 -4.70 -16.78 -5.53
C THR A 55 -6.01 -16.01 -5.72
N ARG A 56 -7.13 -16.74 -5.88
CA ARG A 56 -8.47 -16.16 -5.97
C ARG A 56 -8.94 -15.75 -4.56
N GLN A 57 -8.39 -14.67 -4.05
CA GLN A 57 -8.88 -14.08 -2.83
C GLN A 57 -10.17 -13.34 -3.11
N ALA A 58 -11.19 -13.52 -2.25
CA ALA A 58 -12.44 -12.78 -2.34
C ALA A 58 -12.24 -11.26 -2.14
N VAL A 59 -11.07 -10.86 -1.64
CA VAL A 59 -10.71 -9.47 -1.41
C VAL A 59 -9.31 -9.19 -1.93
N ASP A 60 -9.15 -8.03 -2.57
CA ASP A 60 -7.87 -7.55 -3.09
C ASP A 60 -7.02 -7.00 -1.94
N ILE A 61 -6.06 -7.79 -1.45
CA ILE A 61 -5.15 -7.38 -0.37
C ILE A 61 -4.31 -6.16 -0.80
N LYS A 62 -3.92 -6.06 -2.08
CA LYS A 62 -3.10 -4.93 -2.55
C LYS A 62 -3.89 -3.64 -2.48
N ALA A 63 -5.17 -3.66 -2.87
CA ALA A 63 -6.06 -2.51 -2.70
C ALA A 63 -6.26 -2.15 -1.22
N MET A 64 -6.44 -3.15 -0.34
CA MET A 64 -6.53 -2.92 1.12
C MET A 64 -5.26 -2.25 1.66
N ALA A 65 -4.09 -2.77 1.30
CA ALA A 65 -2.80 -2.26 1.73
C ALA A 65 -2.56 -0.83 1.20
N ALA A 66 -2.83 -0.58 -0.09
CA ALA A 66 -2.73 0.74 -0.69
C ALA A 66 -3.66 1.76 -0.03
N SER A 67 -4.92 1.39 0.21
CA SER A 67 -5.89 2.23 0.92
C SER A 67 -5.43 2.59 2.34
N CYS A 68 -4.94 1.61 3.09
CA CYS A 68 -4.49 1.84 4.47
C CYS A 68 -3.22 2.70 4.51
N THR A 69 -2.27 2.44 3.61
CA THR A 69 -1.05 3.24 3.45
C THR A 69 -1.38 4.69 3.08
N LEU A 70 -2.35 4.91 2.19
CA LEU A 70 -2.80 6.24 1.79
C LEU A 70 -3.40 7.01 2.97
N ARG A 71 -4.19 6.33 3.80
CA ARG A 71 -4.75 6.92 5.04
C ARG A 71 -3.67 7.27 6.06
N ALA A 72 -2.66 6.42 6.23
CA ALA A 72 -1.50 6.73 7.07
C ALA A 72 -0.77 7.99 6.57
N GLY A 73 -0.53 8.09 5.25
CA GLY A 73 0.08 9.25 4.62
C GLY A 73 -0.74 10.53 4.79
N GLN A 74 -2.06 10.46 4.59
CA GLN A 74 -2.97 11.58 4.82
C GLN A 74 -2.99 12.03 6.28
N THR A 75 -2.95 11.08 7.22
CA THR A 75 -2.93 11.37 8.66
C THR A 75 -1.63 12.07 9.05
N ALA A 76 -0.48 11.57 8.57
CA ALA A 76 0.81 12.23 8.77
C ALA A 76 0.83 13.65 8.18
N LEU A 77 0.24 13.83 6.99
CA LEU A 77 0.09 15.14 6.35
C LEU A 77 -0.74 16.11 7.20
N ASN A 78 -1.88 15.65 7.72
CA ASN A 78 -2.76 16.45 8.58
C ASN A 78 -2.08 16.84 9.90
N LEU A 79 -1.20 15.98 10.42
CA LEU A 79 -0.36 16.26 11.59
C LEU A 79 0.88 17.11 11.27
N GLN A 80 1.03 17.58 10.02
CA GLN A 80 2.20 18.33 9.53
C GLN A 80 3.54 17.60 9.71
N LYS A 81 3.52 16.28 9.89
CA LYS A 81 4.69 15.40 9.97
C LYS A 81 5.18 15.06 8.56
N PHE A 82 5.67 16.07 7.83
CA PHE A 82 6.04 15.91 6.42
C PHE A 82 7.18 14.91 6.18
N ASP A 83 8.10 14.81 7.15
CA ASP A 83 9.17 13.83 7.23
C ASP A 83 8.65 12.38 7.25
N VAL A 84 7.47 12.16 7.84
CA VAL A 84 6.79 10.87 7.87
C VAL A 84 5.85 10.69 6.68
N ALA A 85 5.11 11.73 6.30
CA ALA A 85 4.11 11.66 5.23
C ALA A 85 4.74 11.37 3.86
N LYS A 86 5.85 12.06 3.54
CA LYS A 86 6.52 11.95 2.25
C LYS A 86 6.96 10.51 1.91
N PRO A 87 7.74 9.80 2.73
CA PRO A 87 8.17 8.43 2.41
C PRO A 87 6.98 7.45 2.34
N ILE A 88 5.93 7.65 3.14
CA ILE A 88 4.72 6.82 3.07
C ILE A 88 4.04 6.99 1.70
N LEU A 89 3.85 8.23 1.25
CA LEU A 89 3.18 8.52 -0.02
C LEU A 89 4.04 8.11 -1.24
N GLU A 90 5.35 8.31 -1.18
CA GLU A 90 6.29 7.84 -2.21
C GLU A 90 6.23 6.31 -2.37
N SER A 91 6.10 5.57 -1.25
CA SER A 91 5.95 4.12 -1.31
C SER A 91 4.71 3.70 -2.10
N ILE A 92 3.60 4.43 -2.03
CA ILE A 92 2.39 4.10 -2.79
C ILE A 92 2.64 4.23 -4.29
N VAL A 93 3.34 5.29 -4.70
CA VAL A 93 3.69 5.52 -6.10
C VAL A 93 4.65 4.43 -6.62
N GLN A 94 5.55 3.94 -5.78
CA GLN A 94 6.52 2.91 -6.15
C GLN A 94 5.91 1.50 -6.21
N TYR A 95 5.08 1.12 -5.24
CA TYR A 95 4.60 -0.26 -5.08
C TYR A 95 3.30 -0.55 -5.85
N TYR A 96 2.53 0.48 -6.20
CA TYR A 96 1.25 0.32 -6.91
C TYR A 96 1.19 1.10 -8.24
N PRO A 97 2.13 0.88 -9.19
CA PRO A 97 2.15 1.57 -10.47
C PRO A 97 1.10 1.03 -11.47
N GLN A 98 0.49 -0.13 -11.19
CA GLN A 98 -0.45 -0.78 -12.10
C GLN A 98 -1.72 0.07 -12.28
N SER A 99 -2.30 0.04 -13.48
CA SER A 99 -3.50 0.83 -13.83
C SER A 99 -4.68 0.56 -12.89
N GLU A 100 -4.82 -0.69 -12.44
CA GLU A 100 -5.82 -1.15 -11.47
C GLU A 100 -5.73 -0.46 -10.09
N TYR A 101 -4.57 0.07 -9.72
CA TYR A 101 -4.35 0.82 -8.46
C TYR A 101 -4.09 2.32 -8.68
N SER A 102 -4.35 2.83 -9.89
CA SER A 102 -4.06 4.22 -10.28
C SER A 102 -4.72 5.27 -9.39
N TYR A 103 -5.88 4.96 -8.81
CA TYR A 103 -6.53 5.83 -7.82
C TYR A 103 -5.59 6.17 -6.65
N TYR A 104 -4.94 5.16 -6.05
CA TYR A 104 -4.09 5.34 -4.88
C TYR A 104 -2.81 6.11 -5.23
N SER A 105 -2.17 5.78 -6.36
CA SER A 105 -0.95 6.45 -6.79
C SER A 105 -1.20 7.89 -7.23
N ASN A 106 -2.35 8.19 -7.84
CA ASN A 106 -2.74 9.57 -8.16
C ASN A 106 -3.01 10.39 -6.90
N GLN A 107 -3.76 9.84 -5.94
CA GLN A 107 -4.01 10.55 -4.68
C GLN A 107 -2.70 10.81 -3.92
N ALA A 108 -1.78 9.83 -3.88
CA ALA A 108 -0.47 10.00 -3.26
C ALA A 108 0.35 11.12 -3.93
N LYS A 109 0.37 11.19 -5.26
CA LYS A 109 1.02 12.27 -6.01
C LYS A 109 0.43 13.64 -5.68
N SER A 110 -0.91 13.74 -5.58
CA SER A 110 -1.57 15.00 -5.19
C SER A 110 -1.15 15.45 -3.78
N MET A 111 -1.07 14.53 -2.82
CA MET A 111 -0.60 14.84 -1.47
C MET A 111 0.89 15.23 -1.43
N LEU A 112 1.74 14.57 -2.22
CA LEU A 112 3.15 14.93 -2.35
C LEU A 112 3.33 16.36 -2.89
N ALA A 113 2.54 16.77 -3.88
CA ALA A 113 2.55 18.13 -4.38
C ALA A 113 2.18 19.17 -3.31
N VAL A 114 1.29 18.83 -2.37
CA VAL A 114 0.96 19.69 -1.22
C VAL A 114 2.16 19.84 -0.29
N ILE A 115 2.90 18.75 -0.02
CA ILE A 115 4.11 18.78 0.81
C ILE A 115 5.17 19.67 0.16
N ASP A 116 5.45 19.48 -1.13
CA ASP A 116 6.46 20.25 -1.84
C ASP A 116 6.13 21.75 -1.83
N ALA A 117 4.85 22.11 -2.06
CA ALA A 117 4.39 23.49 -1.98
C ALA A 117 4.54 24.08 -0.57
N ALA A 118 4.30 23.29 0.49
CA ALA A 118 4.48 23.74 1.87
C ALA A 118 5.96 23.97 2.20
N MET A 119 6.86 23.07 1.78
CA MET A 119 8.30 23.20 2.01
C MET A 119 8.90 24.42 1.32
N LEU A 120 8.44 24.74 0.10
CA LEU A 120 8.87 25.93 -0.63
C LEU A 120 8.42 27.23 0.04
N LYS A 121 7.22 27.26 0.65
CA LYS A 121 6.79 28.44 1.43
C LYS A 121 7.65 28.65 2.67
N VAL A 122 8.02 27.57 3.36
CA VAL A 122 8.89 27.66 4.54
C VAL A 122 10.26 28.23 4.15
N SER A 123 10.89 27.76 3.06
CA SER A 123 12.21 28.24 2.65
C SER A 123 12.23 29.72 2.24
N LEU A 124 11.14 30.23 1.67
CA LEU A 124 11.01 31.64 1.31
C LEU A 124 10.82 32.56 2.53
N ASN A 125 10.22 32.09 3.62
CA ASN A 125 10.01 32.88 4.83
C ASN A 125 11.28 33.04 5.70
N PHE A 126 12.34 32.29 5.42
CA PHE A 126 13.62 32.36 6.14
C PHE A 126 14.66 33.26 5.44
N ARG A 127 14.25 34.05 4.44
CA ARG A 127 15.12 34.94 3.65
C ARG A 127 14.73 36.39 3.83
#